data_AF-A0A7W1I8I7-F1
#
_entry.id   AF-A0A7W1I8I7-F1
#
_cell.length_a   1.000
_cell.length_b   1.000
_cell.length_c   1.000
_cell.angle_alpha   90.00
_cell.angle_beta   90.00
_cell.angle_gamma   90.00
#
_symmetry.space_group_name_H-M   'P 1'
#
loop_
_entity.id
_entity.type
_entity.pdbx_description
1 polymer ?
#
loop_
_entity_poly.entity_id
_entity_poly.type
_entity_poly.pdbx_seq_one_letter_code
_entity_poly.pdbx_strand_id
1 'polypeptide(L)'
;MTVVEDTDVVMATYAWPSNAELIAACARLGYLKGQLRTLDATYGKGTFWKQWRPDALVTNDIDPESDSDWHADFRVLPFAAGWFDAVVLDPPYKLNGTPTEAVDRRYGVDVVASRRDRMQLIRDGITECARVLGGGYLLLKCQDQVNGGKVRWQTIDFTEHAERCGLGLVDRLDILSYRPQPEGRRQVHARRGSSSLLVFKRGWSWRDDVAPSVIGAAS
;
A
#
# COMPACT_ATOMS: atom_id res chain seq x y z
N MET A 1 29.86 -18.24 -11.67
CA MET A 1 29.95 -16.84 -11.20
C MET A 1 29.20 -16.79 -9.88
N THR A 2 29.92 -16.90 -8.77
CA THR A 2 29.34 -16.81 -7.43
C THR A 2 29.04 -15.34 -7.20
N VAL A 3 27.76 -14.97 -7.26
CA VAL A 3 27.32 -13.65 -6.83
C VAL A 3 27.55 -13.62 -5.33
N VAL A 4 28.50 -12.79 -4.88
CA VAL A 4 28.56 -12.40 -3.49
C VAL A 4 27.31 -11.57 -3.28
N GLU A 5 26.31 -12.12 -2.59
CA GLU A 5 25.15 -11.35 -2.18
C GLU A 5 25.64 -10.29 -1.19
N ASP A 6 25.65 -9.03 -1.63
CA ASP A 6 25.82 -7.91 -0.74
C ASP A 6 24.56 -7.80 0.12
N THR A 7 24.58 -8.43 1.29
CA THR A 7 23.43 -8.52 2.19
C THR A 7 22.98 -7.15 2.71
N ASP A 8 23.80 -6.12 2.53
CA ASP A 8 23.51 -4.75 2.95
C ASP A 8 22.71 -3.93 1.92
N VAL A 9 22.50 -4.44 0.70
CA VAL A 9 21.68 -3.76 -0.30
C VAL A 9 20.22 -4.15 -0.19
N VAL A 10 19.32 -3.17 -0.20
CA VAL A 10 17.87 -3.37 -0.32
C VAL A 10 17.47 -3.18 -1.77
N MET A 11 16.92 -4.23 -2.40
CA MET A 11 16.48 -4.19 -3.78
C MET A 11 15.03 -3.68 -3.89
N ALA A 12 14.80 -2.73 -4.80
CA ALA A 12 13.46 -2.23 -5.09
C ALA A 12 12.52 -3.30 -5.68
N THR A 13 13.05 -4.38 -6.26
CA THR A 13 12.25 -5.53 -6.71
C THR A 13 12.95 -6.81 -6.32
N TYR A 14 12.27 -7.66 -5.54
CA TYR A 14 12.87 -8.89 -5.04
C TYR A 14 11.82 -9.97 -4.77
N ALA A 15 12.26 -11.23 -4.79
CA ALA A 15 11.48 -12.36 -4.32
C ALA A 15 11.51 -12.41 -2.78
N TRP A 16 10.98 -11.37 -2.13
CA TRP A 16 10.94 -11.29 -0.68
C TRP A 16 10.24 -12.53 -0.09
N PRO A 17 10.78 -13.16 0.97
CA PRO A 17 10.15 -14.33 1.58
C PRO A 17 8.72 -14.08 2.04
N SER A 18 8.45 -12.90 2.61
CA SER A 18 7.11 -12.44 2.95
C SER A 18 7.04 -10.90 3.01
N ASN A 19 5.85 -10.38 3.29
CA ASN A 19 5.70 -8.94 3.55
C ASN A 19 6.38 -8.51 4.87
N ALA A 20 6.67 -9.42 5.79
CA ALA A 20 7.37 -9.08 7.03
C ALA A 20 8.84 -8.71 6.76
N GLU A 21 9.52 -9.45 5.87
CA GLU A 21 10.88 -9.11 5.43
C GLU A 21 10.89 -7.82 4.60
N LEU A 22 9.85 -7.57 3.80
CA LEU A 22 9.67 -6.32 3.07
C LEU A 22 9.59 -5.11 4.04
N ILE A 23 8.84 -5.22 5.14
CA ILE A 23 8.74 -4.18 6.16
C ILE A 23 10.06 -3.99 6.92
N ALA A 24 10.75 -5.08 7.25
CA ALA A 24 12.08 -5.01 7.85
C ALA A 24 13.09 -4.29 6.93
N ALA A 25 12.97 -4.48 5.61
CA ALA A 25 13.78 -3.74 4.63
C ALA A 25 13.45 -2.24 4.60
N CYS A 26 12.16 -1.86 4.71
CA CYS A 26 11.78 -0.45 4.87
C CYS A 26 12.35 0.17 6.16
N ALA A 27 12.47 -0.60 7.24
CA ALA A 27 13.13 -0.16 8.46
C ALA A 27 14.64 0.06 8.25
N ARG A 28 15.32 -0.84 7.53
CA ARG A 28 16.74 -0.68 7.15
C ARG A 28 16.99 0.55 6.29
N LEU A 29 16.07 0.88 5.39
CA LEU A 29 16.09 2.10 4.58
C LEU A 29 15.76 3.38 5.38
N GLY A 30 15.33 3.24 6.64
CA GLY A 30 15.00 4.36 7.52
C GLY A 30 13.64 4.98 7.27
N TYR A 31 12.78 4.35 6.46
CA TYR A 31 11.38 4.76 6.29
C TYR A 31 10.54 4.46 7.54
N LEU A 32 10.95 3.45 8.31
CA LEU A 32 10.43 3.13 9.64
C LEU A 32 11.60 3.07 10.63
N LYS A 33 11.39 3.46 11.89
CA LYS A 33 12.41 3.35 12.96
C LYS A 33 11.74 3.05 14.29
N GLY A 34 12.48 2.46 15.23
CA GLY A 34 11.95 2.01 16.53
C GLY A 34 11.21 3.11 17.29
N GLN A 35 11.81 4.31 17.33
CA GLN A 35 11.30 5.47 18.05
C GLN A 35 10.14 6.21 17.37
N LEU A 36 9.79 5.88 16.12
CA LEU A 36 8.70 6.56 15.41
C LEU A 36 7.36 6.07 15.94
N ARG A 37 6.46 7.01 16.28
CA ARG A 37 5.07 6.65 16.53
C ARG A 37 4.45 6.22 15.20
N THR A 38 4.23 4.92 15.06
CA THR A 38 3.82 4.32 13.80
C THR A 38 2.41 3.80 13.91
N LEU A 39 1.52 4.22 13.01
CA LEU A 39 0.20 3.62 12.86
C LEU A 39 0.23 2.51 11.81
N ASP A 40 -0.30 1.33 12.13
CA ASP A 40 -0.85 0.43 11.12
C ASP A 40 -2.36 0.63 11.05
N ALA A 41 -2.85 1.23 9.97
CA ALA A 41 -4.26 1.58 9.82
C ALA A 41 -5.15 0.35 9.51
N THR A 42 -4.55 -0.77 9.11
CA THR A 42 -5.23 -1.99 8.65
C THR A 42 -4.45 -3.23 9.12
N TYR A 43 -4.28 -3.35 10.43
CA TYR A 43 -3.37 -4.30 11.08
C TYR A 43 -3.65 -5.77 10.73
N GLY A 44 -4.92 -6.15 10.57
CA GLY A 44 -5.35 -7.51 10.28
C GLY A 44 -4.83 -8.52 11.30
N LYS A 45 -3.78 -9.26 10.90
CA LYS A 45 -3.15 -10.31 11.73
C LYS A 45 -1.71 -9.98 12.13
N GLY A 46 -1.31 -8.72 11.99
CA GLY A 46 0.04 -8.24 12.32
C GLY A 46 1.16 -8.89 11.50
N THR A 47 0.86 -9.40 10.29
CA THR A 47 1.86 -10.16 9.49
C THR A 47 3.06 -9.31 9.11
N PHE A 48 2.85 -8.02 8.82
CA PHE A 48 3.92 -7.06 8.50
C PHE A 48 4.96 -6.94 9.61
N TRP A 49 4.56 -7.15 10.87
CA TRP A 49 5.36 -6.82 12.04
C TRP A 49 6.12 -8.01 12.64
N LYS A 50 6.09 -9.18 11.96
CA LYS A 50 6.68 -10.42 12.47
C LYS A 50 8.21 -10.45 12.49
N GLN A 51 8.86 -9.75 11.55
CA GLN A 51 10.32 -9.70 11.46
C GLN A 51 10.91 -8.45 12.11
N TRP A 52 10.15 -7.35 12.10
CA TRP A 52 10.53 -6.10 12.70
C TRP A 52 9.27 -5.33 13.07
N ARG A 53 9.30 -4.61 14.20
CA ARG A 53 8.22 -3.69 14.60
C ARG A 53 8.80 -2.47 15.31
N PRO A 54 8.17 -1.30 15.22
CA PRO A 54 8.59 -0.14 16.01
C PRO A 54 8.22 -0.33 17.49
N ASP A 55 8.89 0.42 18.37
CA ASP A 55 8.65 0.37 19.81
C ASP A 55 7.28 0.98 20.15
N ALA A 56 6.89 2.02 19.40
CA ALA A 56 5.61 2.74 19.53
C ALA A 56 4.67 2.45 18.35
N LEU A 57 4.37 1.16 18.14
CA LEU A 57 3.34 0.73 17.18
C LEU A 57 1.94 0.95 17.78
N VAL A 58 1.07 1.63 17.02
CA VAL A 58 -0.37 1.71 17.26
C VAL A 58 -1.06 0.97 16.13
N THR A 59 -2.01 0.12 16.45
CA THR A 59 -2.67 -0.78 15.50
C THR A 59 -4.16 -0.47 15.41
N ASN A 60 -4.71 -0.53 14.20
CA ASN A 60 -6.14 -0.35 13.92
C ASN A 60 -6.62 -1.43 12.95
N ASP A 61 -7.79 -1.98 13.21
CA ASP A 61 -8.54 -2.79 12.24
C ASP A 61 -10.04 -2.46 12.34
N ILE A 62 -10.82 -2.74 11.30
CA ILE A 62 -12.27 -2.52 11.38
C ILE A 62 -12.97 -3.66 12.16
N ASP A 63 -12.33 -4.84 12.23
CA ASP A 63 -12.84 -5.99 12.96
C ASP A 63 -12.73 -5.76 14.48
N PRO A 64 -13.88 -5.66 15.20
CA PRO A 64 -13.89 -5.46 16.65
C PRO A 64 -13.31 -6.65 17.42
N GLU A 65 -13.20 -7.83 16.79
CA GLU A 65 -12.66 -9.04 17.42
C GLU A 65 -11.16 -9.24 17.13
N SER A 66 -10.52 -8.34 16.39
CA SER A 66 -9.06 -8.39 16.15
C SER A 66 -8.25 -8.05 17.40
N ASP A 67 -6.98 -8.43 17.43
CA ASP A 67 -6.05 -8.08 18.52
C ASP A 67 -5.48 -6.64 18.40
N SER A 68 -6.16 -5.75 17.66
CA SER A 68 -5.69 -4.37 17.40
C SER A 68 -6.01 -3.45 18.57
N ASP A 69 -5.21 -2.38 18.74
CA ASP A 69 -5.43 -1.37 19.79
C ASP A 69 -6.72 -0.56 19.57
N TRP A 70 -7.10 -0.36 18.30
CA TRP A 70 -8.26 0.41 17.87
C TRP A 70 -9.11 -0.35 16.85
N HIS A 71 -10.43 -0.10 16.92
CA HIS A 71 -11.43 -0.74 16.06
C HIS A 71 -12.23 0.27 15.25
N ALA A 72 -11.56 1.01 14.36
CA ALA A 72 -12.18 2.07 13.57
C ALA A 72 -12.04 1.81 12.06
N ASP A 73 -12.97 2.38 11.30
CA ASP A 73 -12.86 2.48 9.86
C ASP A 73 -11.64 3.33 9.49
N PHE A 74 -10.69 2.78 8.74
CA PHE A 74 -9.46 3.48 8.37
C PHE A 74 -9.68 4.74 7.51
N ARG A 75 -10.90 4.94 6.99
CA ARG A 75 -11.31 6.17 6.30
C ARG A 75 -11.63 7.32 7.26
N VAL A 76 -11.86 7.03 8.54
CA VAL A 76 -12.23 7.98 9.58
C VAL A 76 -11.58 7.57 10.91
N LEU A 77 -10.27 7.73 10.98
CA LEU A 77 -9.45 7.35 12.13
C LEU A 77 -9.66 8.31 13.31
N PRO A 78 -9.78 7.81 14.56
CA PRO A 78 -10.07 8.62 15.75
C PRO A 78 -8.84 9.35 16.29
N PHE A 79 -7.97 9.83 15.40
CA PHE A 79 -6.68 10.44 15.75
C PHE A 79 -6.58 11.87 15.26
N ALA A 80 -5.83 12.70 15.98
CA ALA A 80 -5.55 14.07 15.57
C ALA A 80 -4.74 14.11 14.25
N ALA A 81 -4.89 15.21 13.49
CA ALA A 81 -4.06 15.42 12.31
C ALA A 81 -2.58 15.53 12.70
N GLY A 82 -1.69 14.93 11.90
CA GLY A 82 -0.25 14.96 12.14
C GLY A 82 0.24 14.24 13.39
N TRP A 83 -0.56 13.34 13.99
CA TRP A 83 -0.22 12.69 15.26
C TRP A 83 0.84 11.57 15.14
N PHE A 84 0.95 10.95 13.97
CA PHE A 84 1.89 9.86 13.72
C PHE A 84 3.11 10.30 12.90
N ASP A 85 4.27 9.74 13.23
CA ASP A 85 5.49 9.96 12.46
C ASP A 85 5.51 9.10 11.19
N ALA A 86 4.95 7.90 11.26
CA ALA A 86 4.79 7.00 10.13
C ALA A 86 3.40 6.35 10.12
N VAL A 87 2.87 6.07 8.93
CA VAL A 87 1.59 5.39 8.75
C VAL A 87 1.77 4.28 7.73
N VAL A 88 1.25 3.09 8.02
CA VAL A 88 1.19 1.96 7.10
C VAL A 88 -0.27 1.66 6.79
N LEU A 89 -0.56 1.47 5.50
CA LEU A 89 -1.88 1.16 4.97
C LEU A 89 -1.77 -0.05 4.05
N ASP A 90 -2.32 -1.20 4.45
CA ASP A 90 -2.50 -2.42 3.65
C ASP A 90 -4.00 -2.69 3.47
N PRO A 91 -4.69 -1.84 2.70
CA PRO A 91 -6.13 -1.95 2.53
C PRO A 91 -6.42 -3.19 1.69
N PRO A 92 -7.66 -3.70 1.66
CA PRO A 92 -7.96 -4.93 0.96
C PRO A 92 -7.96 -4.73 -0.58
N TYR A 93 -6.81 -4.55 -1.23
CA TYR A 93 -6.69 -4.02 -2.59
C TYR A 93 -7.05 -5.01 -3.71
N LYS A 94 -7.32 -6.27 -3.39
CA LYS A 94 -7.68 -7.30 -4.38
C LYS A 94 -8.98 -6.91 -5.08
N LEU A 95 -8.93 -6.88 -6.42
CA LEU A 95 -10.12 -6.68 -7.24
C LEU A 95 -10.73 -8.04 -7.55
N ASN A 96 -11.92 -8.31 -7.03
CA ASN A 96 -12.65 -9.53 -7.37
C ASN A 96 -13.15 -9.45 -8.84
N GLY A 97 -13.11 -10.60 -9.53
CA GLY A 97 -13.99 -10.85 -10.67
C GLY A 97 -15.38 -11.26 -10.17
N THR A 98 -16.22 -11.84 -11.03
CA THR A 98 -17.47 -12.50 -10.58
C THR A 98 -17.16 -13.46 -9.40
N PRO A 99 -17.90 -13.42 -8.28
CA PRO A 99 -17.54 -14.16 -7.06
C PRO A 99 -17.50 -15.69 -7.27
N THR A 100 -16.62 -16.36 -6.52
CA THR A 100 -16.68 -17.81 -6.25
C THR A 100 -16.49 -17.98 -4.76
N GLU A 101 -17.51 -18.52 -4.10
CA GLU A 101 -17.85 -18.43 -2.66
C GLU A 101 -16.78 -18.91 -1.65
N ALA A 102 -15.70 -19.55 -2.10
CA ALA A 102 -14.75 -20.23 -1.22
C ALA A 102 -13.63 -19.32 -0.62
N VAL A 103 -13.38 -18.13 -1.19
CA VAL A 103 -12.22 -17.29 -0.82
C VAL A 103 -12.61 -16.07 0.05
N ASP A 104 -13.90 -15.75 0.13
CA ASP A 104 -14.38 -14.45 0.63
C ASP A 104 -14.49 -14.35 2.17
N ARG A 105 -14.57 -15.49 2.89
CA ARG A 105 -14.69 -15.53 4.35
C ARG A 105 -13.40 -15.16 5.11
N ARG A 106 -12.22 -15.26 4.48
CA ARG A 106 -10.91 -15.05 5.15
C ARG A 106 -10.45 -13.58 5.13
N TYR A 107 -11.16 -12.71 4.42
CA TYR A 107 -10.79 -11.30 4.17
C TYR A 107 -11.90 -10.28 4.42
N GLY A 108 -12.99 -10.66 5.10
CA GLY A 108 -14.06 -9.71 5.49
C GLY A 108 -14.78 -9.05 4.31
N VAL A 109 -15.07 -9.79 3.23
CA VAL A 109 -15.71 -9.25 2.02
C VAL A 109 -17.18 -9.65 1.91
N ASP A 110 -17.94 -9.56 3.02
CA ASP A 110 -19.39 -9.84 3.05
C ASP A 110 -20.24 -8.75 2.38
N VAL A 111 -19.62 -7.71 1.82
CA VAL A 111 -20.28 -6.69 1.00
C VAL A 111 -19.70 -6.75 -0.42
N VAL A 112 -20.56 -6.94 -1.41
CA VAL A 112 -20.22 -6.83 -2.83
C VAL A 112 -19.74 -5.40 -3.12
N ALA A 113 -18.44 -5.14 -2.95
CA ALA A 113 -17.83 -3.89 -3.33
C ALA A 113 -17.49 -3.96 -4.82
N SER A 114 -18.09 -3.09 -5.63
CA SER A 114 -17.69 -2.97 -7.03
C SER A 114 -16.22 -2.57 -7.11
N ARG A 115 -15.56 -2.81 -8.25
CA ARG A 115 -14.22 -2.27 -8.50
C ARG A 115 -14.14 -0.78 -8.17
N ARG A 116 -15.17 0.00 -8.52
CA ARG A 116 -15.21 1.44 -8.28
C ARG A 116 -15.18 1.71 -6.78
N ASP A 117 -16.00 1.03 -6.00
CA ASP A 117 -16.08 1.20 -4.55
C ASP A 117 -14.78 0.79 -3.89
N ARG A 118 -14.13 -0.27 -4.38
CA ARG A 118 -12.82 -0.70 -3.88
C ARG A 118 -11.73 0.35 -4.11
N MET A 119 -11.66 0.90 -5.31
CA MET A 119 -10.68 1.94 -5.62
C MET A 119 -10.97 3.22 -4.82
N GLN A 120 -12.25 3.55 -4.62
CA GLN A 120 -12.65 4.72 -3.82
C GLN A 120 -12.32 4.54 -2.33
N LEU A 121 -12.63 3.38 -1.76
CA LEU A 121 -12.29 3.00 -0.39
C LEU A 121 -10.80 3.24 -0.09
N ILE A 122 -9.92 2.84 -1.01
CA ILE A 122 -8.48 3.01 -0.85
C ILE A 122 -8.07 4.49 -0.97
N ARG A 123 -8.68 5.25 -1.89
CA ARG A 123 -8.46 6.71 -1.97
C ARG A 123 -8.86 7.41 -0.67
N ASP A 124 -10.04 7.10 -0.14
CA ASP A 124 -10.51 7.69 1.12
C ASP A 124 -9.55 7.33 2.27
N GLY A 125 -9.05 6.10 2.31
CA GLY A 125 -8.01 5.69 3.26
C GLY A 125 -6.69 6.44 3.10
N ILE A 126 -6.23 6.67 1.87
CA ILE A 126 -5.02 7.48 1.61
C ILE A 126 -5.23 8.91 2.11
N THR A 127 -6.39 9.51 1.85
CA THR A 127 -6.73 10.86 2.35
C THR A 127 -6.65 10.91 3.87
N GLU A 128 -7.23 9.92 4.54
CA GLU A 128 -7.26 9.88 6.01
C GLU A 128 -5.88 9.57 6.63
N CYS A 129 -5.13 8.63 6.06
CA CYS A 129 -3.76 8.37 6.45
C CYS A 129 -2.86 9.60 6.22
N ALA A 130 -3.07 10.35 5.15
CA ALA A 130 -2.38 11.62 4.91
C ALA A 130 -2.76 12.69 5.93
N ARG A 131 -3.99 12.68 6.48
CA ARG A 131 -4.41 13.61 7.54
C ARG A 131 -3.68 13.32 8.85
N VAL A 132 -3.64 12.06 9.28
CA VAL A 132 -3.04 11.67 10.57
C VAL A 132 -1.51 11.59 10.54
N LEU A 133 -0.90 11.50 9.35
CA LEU A 133 0.55 11.55 9.16
C LEU A 133 1.11 12.96 9.41
N GLY A 134 2.16 13.06 10.22
CA GLY A 134 2.96 14.26 10.41
C GLY A 134 3.94 14.50 9.27
N GLY A 135 5.25 14.45 9.59
CA GLY A 135 6.35 14.75 8.65
C GLY A 135 7.14 13.55 8.11
N GLY A 136 6.86 12.32 8.58
CA GLY A 136 7.56 11.13 8.11
C GLY A 136 6.92 10.50 6.88
N TYR A 137 6.62 9.19 6.93
CA TYR A 137 6.30 8.41 5.73
C TYR A 137 4.93 7.73 5.80
N LEU A 138 4.22 7.69 4.67
CA LEU A 138 3.09 6.79 4.43
C LEU A 138 3.57 5.62 3.57
N LEU A 139 3.40 4.40 4.05
CA LEU A 139 3.66 3.18 3.30
C LEU A 139 2.32 2.57 2.88
N LEU A 140 2.02 2.54 1.58
CA LEU A 140 0.77 2.01 1.03
C LEU A 140 1.04 0.71 0.26
N LYS A 141 0.41 -0.38 0.65
CA LYS A 141 0.40 -1.62 -0.12
C LYS A 141 -0.71 -1.59 -1.16
N CYS A 142 -0.37 -1.98 -2.39
CA CYS A 142 -1.35 -2.12 -3.48
C CYS A 142 -0.87 -3.10 -4.55
N GLN A 143 -1.71 -3.38 -5.54
CA GLN A 143 -1.34 -4.22 -6.67
C GLN A 143 -2.09 -3.84 -7.94
N ASP A 144 -1.34 -3.56 -9.01
CA ASP A 144 -1.92 -3.45 -10.35
C ASP A 144 -2.53 -4.79 -10.77
N GLN A 145 -3.76 -4.76 -11.27
CA GLN A 145 -4.53 -5.98 -11.53
C GLN A 145 -5.26 -5.89 -12.87
N VAL A 146 -5.33 -7.01 -13.58
CA VAL A 146 -6.20 -7.13 -14.76
C VAL A 146 -7.62 -7.44 -14.28
N ASN A 147 -8.55 -6.51 -14.47
CA ASN A 147 -9.95 -6.66 -14.06
C ASN A 147 -10.89 -6.08 -15.13
N GLY A 148 -11.82 -6.91 -15.63
CA GLY A 148 -12.75 -6.53 -16.69
C GLY A 148 -12.04 -6.16 -17.99
N GLY A 149 -11.07 -6.98 -18.42
CA GLY A 149 -10.35 -6.82 -19.69
C GLY A 149 -9.35 -5.66 -19.77
N LYS A 150 -9.13 -4.91 -18.67
CA LYS A 150 -8.20 -3.79 -18.61
C LYS A 150 -7.25 -3.94 -17.42
N VAL A 151 -6.04 -3.40 -17.55
CA VAL A 151 -5.17 -3.19 -16.39
C VAL A 151 -5.77 -2.05 -15.55
N ARG A 152 -5.86 -2.27 -14.25
CA ARG A 152 -6.22 -1.29 -13.24
C ARG A 152 -4.93 -0.89 -12.54
N TRP A 153 -4.43 0.28 -12.92
CA TRP A 153 -3.17 0.84 -12.44
C TRP A 153 -3.38 1.47 -11.07
N GLN A 154 -3.44 0.63 -10.03
CA GLN A 154 -3.53 1.09 -8.65
C GLN A 154 -2.31 1.92 -8.27
N THR A 155 -1.12 1.51 -8.72
CA THR A 155 0.12 2.23 -8.44
C THR A 155 0.07 3.67 -8.97
N ILE A 156 -0.48 3.89 -10.16
CA ILE A 156 -0.65 5.23 -10.75
C ILE A 156 -1.77 6.01 -10.05
N ASP A 157 -2.99 5.45 -9.98
CA ASP A 157 -4.17 6.12 -9.40
C ASP A 157 -3.91 6.57 -7.95
N PHE A 158 -3.31 5.69 -7.14
CA PHE A 158 -3.04 5.98 -5.74
C PHE A 158 -1.86 6.93 -5.54
N THR A 159 -0.86 6.91 -6.43
CA THR A 159 0.21 7.93 -6.43
C THR A 159 -0.36 9.31 -6.75
N GLU A 160 -1.15 9.44 -7.81
CA GLU A 160 -1.78 10.71 -8.18
C GLU A 160 -2.72 11.22 -7.08
N HIS A 161 -3.42 10.31 -6.40
CA HIS A 161 -4.28 10.68 -5.28
C HIS A 161 -3.49 11.12 -4.05
N ALA A 162 -2.39 10.43 -3.71
CA ALA A 162 -1.49 10.84 -2.64
C ALA A 162 -0.85 12.22 -2.92
N GLU A 163 -0.47 12.49 -4.18
CA GLU A 163 0.03 13.80 -4.61
C GLU A 163 -1.00 14.91 -4.34
N ARG A 164 -2.29 14.67 -4.64
CA ARG A 164 -3.38 15.61 -4.30
C ARG A 164 -3.56 15.82 -2.78
N CYS A 165 -3.08 14.89 -1.96
CA CYS A 165 -3.06 15.00 -0.50
C CYS A 165 -1.77 15.64 0.04
N GLY A 166 -0.88 16.14 -0.84
CA GLY A 166 0.38 16.77 -0.47
C GLY A 166 1.50 15.78 -0.15
N LEU A 167 1.38 14.53 -0.60
CA LEU A 167 2.38 13.47 -0.41
C LEU A 167 3.04 13.12 -1.75
N GLY A 168 4.36 13.19 -1.85
CA GLY A 168 5.11 12.74 -3.03
C GLY A 168 5.64 11.32 -2.86
N LEU A 169 5.71 10.57 -3.95
CA LEU A 169 6.32 9.25 -4.01
C LEU A 169 7.85 9.38 -3.87
N VAL A 170 8.38 8.75 -2.84
CA VAL A 170 9.82 8.70 -2.52
C VAL A 170 10.45 7.43 -3.07
N ASP A 171 9.76 6.30 -2.94
CA ASP A 171 10.27 4.99 -3.34
C ASP A 171 9.12 4.02 -3.62
N ARG A 172 9.44 2.90 -4.30
CA ARG A 172 8.55 1.77 -4.51
C ARG A 172 9.32 0.47 -4.36
N LEU A 173 8.83 -0.39 -3.47
CA LEU A 173 9.34 -1.75 -3.31
C LEU A 173 8.32 -2.77 -3.82
N ASP A 174 8.75 -3.66 -4.70
CA ASP A 174 7.94 -4.69 -5.32
C ASP A 174 8.31 -6.08 -4.78
N ILE A 175 7.31 -6.79 -4.25
CA ILE A 175 7.42 -8.21 -3.89
C ILE A 175 6.89 -9.07 -5.00
N LEU A 176 7.75 -9.94 -5.53
CA LEU A 176 7.37 -10.89 -6.57
C LEU A 176 6.34 -11.88 -6.01
N SER A 177 5.29 -12.11 -6.78
CA SER A 177 4.23 -13.07 -6.48
C SER A 177 3.83 -13.79 -7.75
N TYR A 178 3.32 -15.00 -7.61
CA TYR A 178 2.84 -15.77 -8.76
C TYR A 178 1.33 -15.99 -8.65
N ARG A 179 0.62 -15.74 -9.74
CA ARG A 179 -0.76 -16.20 -9.93
C ARG A 179 -0.91 -16.77 -11.33
N PRO A 180 -1.44 -18.01 -11.48
CA PRO A 180 -1.62 -18.61 -12.79
C PRO A 180 -2.65 -17.84 -13.64
N GLN A 181 -2.48 -17.90 -14.96
CA GLN A 181 -3.50 -17.46 -15.91
C GLN A 181 -4.74 -18.37 -15.77
N PRO A 182 -5.96 -17.82 -15.65
CA PRO A 182 -7.17 -18.63 -15.64
C PRO A 182 -7.25 -19.53 -16.89
N GLU A 183 -7.58 -20.79 -16.68
CA GLU A 183 -7.74 -21.78 -17.74
C GLU A 183 -8.83 -21.34 -18.74
N GLY A 184 -8.69 -21.76 -20.00
CA GLY A 184 -9.66 -21.49 -21.06
C GLY A 184 -9.72 -20.03 -21.53
N ARG A 185 -8.84 -19.14 -21.06
CA ARG A 185 -8.79 -17.72 -21.48
C ARG A 185 -7.43 -17.34 -22.04
N ARG A 186 -7.43 -16.85 -23.29
CA ARG A 186 -6.24 -16.25 -23.92
C ARG A 186 -5.70 -15.11 -23.06
N GLN A 187 -4.39 -15.13 -22.81
CA GLN A 187 -3.72 -14.00 -22.17
C GLN A 187 -3.61 -12.84 -23.16
N VAL A 188 -4.13 -11.67 -22.77
CA VAL A 188 -4.09 -10.44 -23.59
C VAL A 188 -3.36 -9.29 -22.91
N HIS A 189 -2.96 -9.47 -21.64
CA HIS A 189 -2.18 -8.54 -20.86
C HIS A 189 -1.03 -9.30 -20.18
N ALA A 190 0.14 -8.67 -20.04
CA ALA A 190 1.20 -9.23 -19.21
C ALA A 190 0.71 -9.42 -17.75
N ARG A 191 1.12 -10.52 -17.12
CA ARG A 191 0.72 -10.86 -15.76
C ARG A 191 1.36 -9.88 -14.77
N ARG A 192 0.58 -9.47 -13.77
CA ARG A 192 1.07 -8.67 -12.65
C ARG A 192 1.55 -9.65 -11.58
N GLY A 193 2.81 -10.04 -11.71
CA GLY A 193 3.51 -10.99 -10.85
C GLY A 193 4.19 -10.31 -9.65
N SER A 194 3.63 -9.21 -9.16
CA SER A 194 4.15 -8.50 -7.99
C SER A 194 3.05 -7.70 -7.33
N SER A 195 3.22 -7.40 -6.04
CA SER A 195 2.50 -6.32 -5.36
C SER A 195 3.50 -5.26 -4.89
N SER A 196 3.05 -4.01 -4.84
CA SER A 196 3.91 -2.86 -4.58
C SER A 196 3.64 -2.33 -3.17
N LEU A 197 4.70 -1.90 -2.51
CA LEU A 197 4.65 -1.03 -1.35
C LEU A 197 5.18 0.34 -1.79
N LEU A 198 4.28 1.31 -1.88
CA LEU A 198 4.59 2.67 -2.26
C LEU A 198 4.97 3.45 -1.00
N VAL A 199 6.07 4.19 -1.04
CA VAL A 199 6.56 5.00 0.07
C VAL A 199 6.37 6.46 -0.28
N PHE A 200 5.57 7.17 0.50
CA PHE A 200 5.27 8.59 0.28
C PHE A 200 5.77 9.45 1.43
N LYS A 201 6.08 10.71 1.14
CA LYS A 201 6.48 11.72 2.12
C LYS A 201 5.83 13.07 1.84
N ARG A 202 5.40 13.76 2.90
CA ARG A 202 4.82 15.10 2.80
C ARG A 202 5.82 16.09 2.20
N GLY A 203 5.36 16.87 1.22
CA GLY A 203 6.16 17.91 0.56
C GLY A 203 7.32 17.40 -0.29
N TRP A 204 7.45 16.08 -0.47
CA TRP A 204 8.38 15.51 -1.43
C TRP A 204 7.84 15.66 -2.85
N SER A 205 8.71 15.87 -3.82
CA SER A 205 8.39 15.78 -5.24
C SER A 205 9.65 15.29 -5.96
N TRP A 206 9.50 14.31 -6.85
CA TRP A 206 10.59 13.87 -7.74
C TRP A 206 10.51 14.58 -9.11
N ARG A 207 9.53 15.47 -9.26
CA ARG A 207 9.25 16.22 -10.50
C ARG A 207 9.81 17.64 -10.44
N ASP A 208 10.72 17.92 -9.51
CA ASP A 208 11.25 19.27 -9.25
C ASP A 208 11.95 19.87 -10.49
N ASP A 209 12.41 19.03 -11.42
CA ASP A 209 13.02 19.44 -12.69
C ASP A 209 11.98 19.70 -13.82
N VAL A 210 10.70 19.41 -13.59
CA VAL A 210 9.63 19.65 -14.56
C VAL A 210 9.05 21.02 -14.25
N ALA A 211 9.59 22.06 -14.91
CA ALA A 211 8.94 23.36 -14.97
C ALA A 211 7.45 23.15 -15.31
N PRO A 212 6.51 23.87 -14.68
CA PRO A 212 5.10 23.72 -14.98
C PRO A 212 4.91 23.96 -16.48
N SER A 213 4.61 22.89 -17.22
CA SER A 213 4.27 23.02 -18.62
C SER A 213 2.99 23.83 -18.67
N VAL A 214 3.11 25.06 -19.19
CA VAL A 214 1.97 25.82 -19.67
C VAL A 214 1.41 25.01 -20.83
N ILE A 215 0.55 24.03 -20.53
CA ILE A 215 -0.35 23.48 -21.53
C ILE A 215 -1.35 24.61 -21.76
N GLY A 216 -1.10 25.35 -22.82
CA GLY A 216 -1.91 26.50 -23.23
C GLY A 216 -3.38 26.12 -23.19
N ALA A 217 -4.19 27.02 -22.62
CA ALA A 217 -5.62 27.00 -22.82
C ALA A 217 -5.88 26.95 -24.33
N ALA A 218 -6.34 25.80 -24.80
CA ALA A 218 -6.94 25.72 -26.11
C ALA A 218 -8.23 26.54 -26.04
N SER A 219 -8.21 27.65 -26.78
CA SER A 219 -9.34 28.51 -27.13
C SER A 219 -10.49 27.75 -27.74
#